data_AF-A0A966QLG4-F1
#
_entry.id   AF-A0A966QLG4-F1
#
_cell.length_a   1.000
_cell.length_b   1.000
_cell.length_c   1.000
_cell.angle_alpha   90.00
_cell.angle_beta   90.00
_cell.angle_gamma   90.00
#
_symmetry.space_group_name_H-M   'P 1'
#
loop_
_entity.id
_entity.type
_entity.pdbx_description
1 polymer ?
#
loop_
_entity_poly.entity_id
_entity_poly.type
_entity_poly.pdbx_seq_one_letter_code
_entity_poly.pdbx_strand_id
1 'polypeptide(L)'
;MPLTLLLASSDAGAAEVLQVRTATLLQVGDQNRSYSVALACVDLDPAEAAAARQWLRAELPRRTRVNLRPLGADQGLLLAHVQRLDRGTDLASDLVAAGYGQITQECGR
;
A
#
# COMPACT_ATOMS: atom_id res chain seq x y z
N MET A 1 -45.81 -0.73 -12.22
CA MET A 1 -44.92 -1.26 -11.17
C MET A 1 -43.55 -0.62 -11.35
N PRO A 2 -43.21 0.44 -10.60
CA PRO A 2 -41.91 1.06 -10.74
C PRO A 2 -40.84 0.14 -10.14
N LEU A 3 -39.89 -0.26 -10.97
CA LEU A 3 -38.75 -1.10 -10.61
C LEU A 3 -37.75 -0.22 -9.84
N THR A 4 -37.83 -0.26 -8.51
CA THR A 4 -36.88 0.44 -7.63
C THR A 4 -35.53 -0.27 -7.69
N LEU A 5 -34.59 0.30 -8.45
CA LEU A 5 -33.19 -0.13 -8.44
C LEU A 5 -32.57 0.22 -7.07
N LEU A 6 -32.37 -0.77 -6.20
CA LEU A 6 -31.51 -0.63 -5.03
C LEU A 6 -30.05 -0.65 -5.49
N LEU A 7 -29.48 0.54 -5.68
CA LEU A 7 -28.04 0.73 -5.80
C LEU A 7 -27.41 0.44 -4.42
N ALA A 8 -26.96 -0.79 -4.21
CA ALA A 8 -26.11 -1.11 -3.07
C ALA A 8 -24.82 -0.29 -3.19
N SER A 9 -24.67 0.72 -2.33
CA SER A 9 -23.42 1.43 -2.14
C SER A 9 -22.40 0.41 -1.64
N SER A 10 -21.52 -0.04 -2.52
CA SER A 10 -20.33 -0.79 -2.11
C SER A 10 -19.51 0.17 -1.26
N ASP A 11 -19.66 0.07 0.06
CA ASP A 11 -18.72 0.66 1.00
C ASP A 11 -17.34 0.20 0.53
N ALA A 12 -16.54 1.11 -0.01
CA ALA A 12 -15.21 0.80 -0.51
C ALA A 12 -14.38 0.46 0.72
N GLY A 13 -14.49 -0.80 1.16
CA GLY A 13 -13.85 -1.30 2.36
C GLY A 13 -12.36 -0.98 2.26
N ALA A 14 -11.84 -0.33 3.29
CA ALA A 14 -10.42 -0.04 3.37
C ALA A 14 -9.64 -1.33 3.16
N ALA A 15 -8.69 -1.31 2.24
CA ALA A 15 -7.91 -2.49 1.90
C ALA A 15 -7.02 -2.86 3.09
N GLU A 16 -6.80 -4.14 3.34
CA GLU A 16 -5.96 -4.63 4.43
C GLU A 16 -4.63 -5.14 3.88
N VAL A 17 -3.54 -4.86 4.60
CA VAL A 17 -2.26 -5.49 4.31
C VAL A 17 -2.35 -6.96 4.71
N LEU A 18 -2.34 -7.83 3.71
CA LEU A 18 -2.36 -9.28 3.89
C LEU A 18 -0.95 -9.83 4.08
N GLN A 19 0.03 -9.28 3.34
CA GLN A 19 1.41 -9.73 3.40
C GLN A 19 2.40 -8.64 2.98
N VAL A 20 3.56 -8.58 3.66
CA VAL A 20 4.75 -7.84 3.20
C VAL A 20 5.64 -8.80 2.40
N ARG A 21 5.64 -8.66 1.07
CA ARG A 21 6.41 -9.54 0.16
C ARG A 21 7.86 -9.11 0.10
N THR A 22 8.12 -7.83 -0.15
CA THR A 22 9.45 -7.19 -0.08
C THR A 22 9.34 -5.86 0.68
N ALA A 23 10.41 -5.08 0.74
CA ALA A 23 10.39 -3.77 1.38
C ALA A 23 9.62 -2.69 0.59
N THR A 24 9.27 -2.95 -0.68
CA THR A 24 8.40 -2.07 -1.49
C THR A 24 7.16 -2.78 -2.04
N LEU A 25 7.03 -4.10 -1.86
CA LEU A 25 5.92 -4.88 -2.40
C LEU A 25 5.01 -5.41 -1.30
N LEU A 26 3.76 -4.98 -1.31
CA LEU A 26 2.71 -5.42 -0.41
C LEU A 26 1.68 -6.25 -1.16
N GLN A 27 1.16 -7.29 -0.52
CA GLN A 27 -0.10 -7.87 -0.93
C GLN A 27 -1.19 -7.24 -0.08
N VAL A 28 -2.12 -6.59 -0.75
CA VAL A 28 -3.24 -5.90 -0.13
C VAL A 28 -4.52 -6.53 -0.65
N GLY A 29 -5.56 -6.60 0.17
CA GLY A 29 -6.86 -7.05 -0.29
C GLY A 29 -7.99 -6.52 0.54
N ASP A 30 -9.18 -6.57 -0.04
CA ASP A 30 -10.44 -6.47 0.69
C ASP A 30 -11.06 -7.88 0.80
N GLN A 31 -12.23 -8.00 1.42
CA GLN A 31 -12.95 -9.28 1.52
C GLN A 31 -13.23 -9.95 0.17
N ASN A 32 -13.15 -9.23 -0.95
CA ASN A 32 -13.51 -9.71 -2.27
C ASN A 32 -12.33 -9.86 -3.25
N ARG A 33 -11.23 -9.09 -3.09
CA ARG A 33 -10.09 -9.09 -4.03
C ARG A 33 -8.76 -8.92 -3.31
N SER A 34 -7.72 -9.60 -3.81
CA SER A 34 -6.33 -9.34 -3.39
C SER A 34 -5.45 -9.03 -4.59
N TYR A 35 -4.55 -8.07 -4.44
CA TYR A 35 -3.63 -7.64 -5.48
C TYR A 35 -2.28 -7.22 -4.87
N SER A 36 -1.25 -7.24 -5.69
CA SER A 36 0.07 -6.77 -5.29
C SER A 36 0.19 -5.27 -5.58
N VAL A 37 0.79 -4.53 -4.65
CA VAL A 37 0.95 -3.08 -4.71
C VAL A 37 2.42 -2.76 -4.44
N ALA A 38 3.05 -2.04 -5.36
CA ALA A 38 4.33 -1.38 -5.13
C ALA A 38 4.11 -0.06 -4.39
N LEU A 39 4.92 0.17 -3.35
CA LEU A 39 5.05 1.47 -2.71
C LEU A 39 5.61 2.46 -3.71
N ALA A 40 4.84 3.52 -3.97
CA ALA A 40 5.29 4.61 -4.82
C ALA A 40 6.30 5.52 -4.11
N CYS A 41 7.07 6.26 -4.91
CA CYS A 41 7.86 7.38 -4.44
C CYS A 41 8.93 7.07 -3.40
N VAL A 42 9.46 5.85 -3.38
CA VAL A 42 10.55 5.47 -2.50
C VAL A 42 11.64 4.76 -3.28
N ASP A 43 12.87 5.23 -3.10
CA ASP A 43 14.08 4.52 -3.47
C ASP A 43 14.68 3.94 -2.19
N LEU A 44 14.80 2.62 -2.13
CA LEU A 44 15.36 1.93 -0.97
C LEU A 44 16.84 1.63 -1.20
N ASP A 45 17.64 1.79 -0.15
CA ASP A 45 18.99 1.29 -0.18
C ASP A 45 18.96 -0.26 -0.28
N PRO A 46 19.55 -0.87 -1.32
CA PRO A 46 19.54 -2.31 -1.50
C PRO A 46 20.24 -3.05 -0.34
N ALA A 47 21.20 -2.43 0.35
CA ALA A 47 21.84 -3.00 1.53
C ALA A 47 20.85 -3.12 2.71
N GLU A 48 19.88 -2.22 2.78
CA GLU A 48 18.91 -2.14 3.88
C GLU A 48 17.57 -2.83 3.56
N ALA A 49 17.38 -3.35 2.34
CA ALA A 49 16.12 -3.93 1.89
C ALA A 49 15.58 -5.05 2.81
N ALA A 50 16.47 -5.86 3.40
CA ALA A 50 16.08 -6.90 4.35
C ALA A 50 15.58 -6.31 5.68
N ALA A 51 16.27 -5.31 6.21
CA ALA A 51 15.91 -4.60 7.44
C ALA A 51 14.61 -3.81 7.26
N ALA A 52 14.48 -3.09 6.16
CA ALA A 52 13.27 -2.34 5.77
C ALA A 52 12.05 -3.25 5.69
N ARG A 53 12.20 -4.45 5.08
CA ARG A 53 11.13 -5.46 5.02
C ARG A 53 10.73 -5.94 6.42
N GLN A 54 11.70 -6.21 7.30
CA GLN A 54 11.42 -6.64 8.66
C GLN A 54 10.72 -5.55 9.47
N TRP A 55 11.16 -4.31 9.31
CA TRP A 55 10.54 -3.14 9.93
C TRP A 55 9.09 -2.96 9.46
N LEU A 56 8.81 -3.05 8.15
CA LEU A 56 7.44 -2.99 7.62
C LEU A 56 6.55 -4.08 8.21
N ARG A 57 7.07 -5.30 8.43
CA ARG A 57 6.32 -6.38 9.08
C ARG A 57 5.99 -6.08 10.53
N ALA A 58 6.83 -5.30 11.21
CA ALA A 58 6.57 -4.87 12.59
C ALA A 58 5.55 -3.72 12.62
N GLU A 59 5.65 -2.76 11.70
CA GLU A 59 4.73 -1.62 11.60
C GLU A 59 3.35 -1.97 11.03
N LEU A 60 3.25 -3.07 10.28
CA LEU A 60 2.01 -3.58 9.69
C LEU A 60 1.58 -4.88 10.38
N PRO A 61 1.10 -4.84 11.63
CA PRO A 61 0.51 -6.00 12.28
C PRO A 61 -0.69 -6.53 11.48
N ARG A 62 -1.12 -7.76 11.77
CA ARG A 62 -2.22 -8.41 11.05
C ARG A 62 -3.46 -7.50 11.00
N ARG A 63 -4.14 -7.46 9.85
CA ARG A 63 -5.36 -6.64 9.61
C ARG A 63 -5.13 -5.13 9.69
N THR A 64 -3.91 -4.67 9.41
CA THR A 64 -3.67 -3.23 9.24
C THR A 64 -4.42 -2.73 8.01
N ARG A 65 -5.35 -1.82 8.24
CA ARG A 65 -6.14 -1.17 7.18
C ARG A 65 -5.34 -0.04 6.56
N VAL A 66 -5.33 0.00 5.24
CA VAL A 66 -4.65 0.99 4.41
C VAL A 66 -5.59 1.55 3.34
N ASN A 67 -5.37 2.82 3.01
CA ASN A 67 -6.00 3.51 1.91
C ASN A 67 -4.99 3.55 0.78
N LEU A 68 -5.42 3.15 -0.41
CA LEU A 68 -4.57 3.12 -1.59
C LEU A 68 -4.90 4.32 -2.46
N ARG A 69 -3.88 5.11 -2.78
CA ARG A 69 -4.00 6.17 -3.78
C ARG A 69 -3.15 5.77 -4.98
N PRO A 70 -3.76 5.16 -6.02
CA PRO A 70 -3.03 4.67 -7.18
C PRO A 70 -2.42 5.81 -7.97
N LEU A 71 -1.20 5.62 -8.45
CA LEU A 71 -0.48 6.56 -9.32
C LEU A 71 -0.32 6.02 -10.74
N GLY A 72 -0.32 4.70 -10.89
CA GLY A 72 -0.16 4.06 -12.19
C GLY A 72 0.12 2.58 -12.05
N ALA A 73 0.71 2.00 -13.09
CA ALA A 73 1.22 0.64 -13.04
C ALA A 73 2.63 0.61 -13.62
N ASP A 74 3.52 -0.15 -12.99
CA ASP A 74 4.87 -0.41 -13.48
C ASP A 74 5.02 -1.93 -13.67
N GLN A 75 5.43 -2.36 -14.86
CA GLN A 75 5.58 -3.79 -15.21
C GLN A 75 4.37 -4.68 -14.85
N GLY A 76 3.14 -4.13 -14.93
CA GLY A 76 1.91 -4.83 -14.60
C GLY A 76 1.57 -4.90 -13.09
N LEU A 77 2.36 -4.22 -12.25
CA LEU A 77 2.14 -4.09 -10.82
C LEU A 77 1.51 -2.71 -10.49
N LEU A 78 0.51 -2.68 -9.60
CA LEU A 78 -0.11 -1.44 -9.18
C LEU A 78 0.89 -0.59 -8.37
N LEU A 79 1.17 0.62 -8.83
CA LEU A 79 1.98 1.59 -8.09
C LEU A 79 1.04 2.54 -7.34
N ALA A 80 1.21 2.64 -6.01
CA ALA A 80 0.33 3.47 -5.20
C ALA A 80 1.02 4.05 -3.96
N HIS A 81 0.53 5.19 -3.51
CA HIS A 81 0.70 5.59 -2.12
C HIS A 81 -0.15 4.68 -1.23
N VAL A 82 0.45 4.22 -0.15
CA VAL A 82 -0.20 3.32 0.81
C VAL A 82 -0.25 4.03 2.14
N GLN A 83 -1.42 4.57 2.46
CA GLN A 83 -1.63 5.34 3.66
C GLN A 83 -2.26 4.47 4.73
N ARG A 84 -1.68 4.41 5.93
CA ARG A 84 -2.30 3.71 7.06
C ARG A 84 -3.55 4.44 7.51
N LEU A 85 -4.67 3.74 7.66
CA LEU A 85 -5.91 4.38 8.12
C LEU A 85 -5.84 4.80 9.59
N ASP A 86 -5.10 4.05 10.42
CA ASP A 86 -5.04 4.30 11.85
C ASP A 86 -4.18 5.52 12.21
N ARG A 87 -3.18 5.86 11.38
CA ARG A 87 -2.28 7.01 11.61
C ARG A 87 -2.39 8.13 10.59
N GLY A 88 -2.91 7.86 9.39
CA GLY A 88 -2.89 8.80 8.29
C GLY A 88 -1.51 9.02 7.65
N THR A 89 -0.49 8.24 8.03
CA THR A 89 0.86 8.32 7.46
C THR A 89 0.99 7.45 6.21
N ASP A 90 1.82 7.89 5.28
CA ASP A 90 2.17 7.13 4.08
C ASP A 90 3.38 6.24 4.35
N LEU A 91 3.31 4.97 3.94
CA LEU A 91 4.35 3.99 4.25
C LEU A 91 5.71 4.30 3.61
N ALA A 92 5.75 4.95 2.44
CA ALA A 92 7.02 5.40 1.86
C ALA A 92 7.65 6.48 2.75
N SER A 93 6.84 7.41 3.26
CA SER A 93 7.33 8.43 4.21
C SER A 93 7.82 7.80 5.51
N ASP A 94 7.12 6.80 6.05
CA ASP A 94 7.52 6.15 7.29
C ASP A 94 8.83 5.33 7.12
N LEU A 95 9.03 4.68 5.95
CA LEU A 95 10.29 3.99 5.61
C LEU A 95 11.48 4.96 5.56
N VAL A 96 11.30 6.12 4.96
CA VAL A 96 12.34 7.16 4.86
C VAL A 96 12.64 7.74 6.24
N ALA A 97 11.60 8.00 7.05
CA ALA A 97 11.78 8.46 8.43
C ALA A 97 12.53 7.43 9.31
N ALA A 98 12.38 6.14 9.01
CA ALA A 98 13.12 5.06 9.66
C ALA A 98 14.54 4.84 9.10
N GLY A 99 14.95 5.60 8.07
CA GLY A 99 16.30 5.58 7.52
C GLY A 99 16.57 4.54 6.44
N TYR A 100 15.53 3.91 5.87
CA TYR A 100 15.68 2.82 4.90
C TYR A 100 15.77 3.26 3.43
N GLY A 101 15.62 4.56 3.15
CA GLY A 101 15.62 5.05 1.78
C GLY A 101 15.35 6.55 1.68
N GLN A 102 15.00 7.00 0.48
CA GLN A 102 14.69 8.39 0.17
C GLN A 102 13.40 8.51 -0.63
N ILE A 103 12.69 9.63 -0.46
CA ILE A 103 11.51 9.93 -1.28
C ILE A 103 11.98 10.35 -2.68
N THR A 104 11.40 9.75 -3.71
CA THR A 104 11.63 10.14 -5.11
C THR A 104 10.49 11.02 -5.61
N GLN A 105 10.79 11.93 -6.53
CA GLN A 105 9.78 12.81 -7.15
C GLN A 105 9.17 12.20 -8.43
N GLU A 106 9.70 11.06 -8.86
CA GLU A 106 9.36 10.39 -10.11
C GLU A 106 8.54 9.14 -9.79
N CYS A 107 7.23 9.31 -9.64
CA CYS A 107 6.33 8.18 -9.36
C CYS A 107 5.11 8.26 -10.27
N GLY A 108 4.92 7.22 -11.10
CA GLY A 108 3.74 7.09 -11.95
C GLY A 108 3.77 7.90 -13.25
N ARG A 109 4.94 8.13 -13.84
CA ARG A 109 5.07 8.68 -15.19
C ARG A 109 5.28 7.58 -16.22
#